data_AF-A0A967EBY0-F1
#
_entry.id   AF-A0A967EBY0-F1
#
_cell.length_a   1.000
_cell.length_b   1.000
_cell.length_c   1.000
_cell.angle_alpha   90.00
_cell.angle_beta   90.00
_cell.angle_gamma   90.00
#
_symmetry.space_group_name_H-M   'P 1'
#
loop_
_entity.id
_entity.type
_entity.pdbx_description
1 polymer ?
#
loop_
_entity_poly.entity_id
_entity_poly.type
_entity_poly.pdbx_seq_one_letter_code
_entity_poly.pdbx_strand_id
1 'polypeptide(L)'
;MNVVLRVRTNQRSFILKQSRPYVQKYRQVEAPLARIAVEHRFYQLVQDPSIAEHLPEIYAYDPSDHLMMMEDLGQCEDMTYLYQDREIDASQLGKLVSILEKIHQTSIPEDFPENLEMRHLNHQHIFVLPFLEDNGFELDAVQEGLQKLSLPYKKDWALAQKISEIGKKYLAKGTVLLHGDYYPGSWMVKGKNLYVIDPEFGFAGFPEFDLGVMAAHLVMATMDGEYLKTIRRHYQGNFDPHLMKQVAGIEIMRRLIGLAQLPLQRSIEEKDYLLQMAHKMILS
;
A
#
# COMPACT_ATOMS: atom_id res chain seq x y z
N MET A 1 -7.66 5.31 5.25
CA MET A 1 -8.54 6.37 4.68
C MET A 1 -9.70 6.81 5.59
N ASN A 2 -9.76 6.35 6.84
CA ASN A 2 -10.97 6.39 7.67
C ASN A 2 -10.82 7.28 8.90
N VAL A 3 -11.93 7.55 9.58
CA VAL A 3 -11.89 8.05 10.96
C VAL A 3 -11.59 6.86 11.86
N VAL A 4 -10.54 6.96 12.67
CA VAL A 4 -10.11 5.93 13.62
C VAL A 4 -10.10 6.54 15.01
N LEU A 5 -10.84 5.93 15.94
CA LEU A 5 -10.94 6.37 17.32
C LEU A 5 -10.55 5.22 18.24
N ARG A 6 -9.60 5.48 19.15
CA ARG A 6 -9.33 4.58 20.27
C ARG A 6 -10.29 4.89 21.40
N VAL A 7 -11.12 3.92 21.77
CA VAL A 7 -12.03 4.02 22.90
C VAL A 7 -11.40 3.32 24.10
N ARG A 8 -11.34 4.01 25.24
CA ARG A 8 -10.91 3.45 26.52
C ARG A 8 -12.07 3.50 27.50
N THR A 9 -12.43 2.36 28.05
CA THR A 9 -13.44 2.22 29.11
C THR A 9 -12.77 1.79 30.41
N ASN A 10 -13.55 1.63 31.48
CA ASN A 10 -13.07 1.05 32.74
C ASN A 10 -12.85 -0.49 32.67
N GLN A 11 -13.24 -1.16 31.58
CA GLN A 11 -13.11 -2.62 31.43
C GLN A 11 -12.08 -3.02 30.38
N ARG A 12 -12.02 -2.30 29.26
CA ARG A 12 -11.17 -2.60 28.09
C ARG A 12 -10.95 -1.37 27.22
N SER A 13 -10.03 -1.50 26.27
CA SER A 13 -9.92 -0.60 25.13
C SER A 13 -10.21 -1.32 23.81
N PHE A 14 -10.59 -0.58 22.78
CA PHE A 14 -10.86 -1.06 21.44
C PHE A 14 -10.75 0.09 20.43
N ILE A 15 -10.67 -0.25 19.15
CA ILE A 15 -10.67 0.71 18.05
C ILE A 15 -12.03 0.73 17.39
N LEU A 16 -12.55 1.93 17.13
CA LEU A 16 -13.66 2.18 16.23
C LEU A 16 -13.13 2.81 14.94
N LYS A 17 -13.40 2.16 13.81
CA LYS A 17 -12.97 2.60 12.49
C LYS A 17 -14.19 2.79 11.59
N GLN A 18 -14.34 3.99 11.04
CA GLN A 18 -15.52 4.37 10.26
C GLN A 18 -15.15 4.99 8.92
N SER A 19 -15.77 4.50 7.84
CA SER A 19 -15.67 5.14 6.54
C SER A 19 -16.52 6.41 6.45
N ARG A 20 -15.97 7.38 5.72
CA ARG A 20 -16.62 8.66 5.36
C ARG A 20 -16.67 8.76 3.84
N PRO A 21 -17.55 9.60 3.24
CA PRO A 21 -17.67 9.70 1.78
C PRO A 21 -16.45 10.38 1.11
N TYR A 22 -15.36 10.57 1.86
CA TYR A 22 -14.11 11.16 1.44
C TYR A 22 -12.93 10.51 2.16
N VAL A 23 -11.72 10.77 1.67
CA VAL A 23 -10.46 10.38 2.32
C VAL A 23 -10.21 11.25 3.54
N GLN A 24 -10.13 10.68 4.74
CA GLN A 24 -10.03 11.47 5.97
C GLN A 24 -8.87 12.50 5.99
N LYS A 25 -7.72 12.13 5.40
CA LYS A 25 -6.53 13.01 5.26
C LYS A 25 -6.68 14.06 4.16
N TYR A 26 -7.42 13.74 3.09
CA TYR A 26 -7.65 14.60 1.92
C TYR A 26 -9.15 14.73 1.69
N ARG A 27 -9.81 15.58 2.49
CA ARG A 27 -11.29 15.64 2.53
C ARG A 27 -11.93 16.08 1.19
N GLN A 28 -11.15 16.67 0.30
CA GLN A 28 -11.55 17.02 -1.06
C GLN A 28 -11.59 15.82 -2.02
N VAL A 29 -11.00 14.68 -1.64
CA VAL A 29 -10.99 13.46 -2.44
C VAL A 29 -12.15 12.58 -1.98
N GLU A 30 -13.16 12.42 -2.82
CA GLU A 30 -14.29 11.51 -2.59
C GLU A 30 -13.80 10.06 -2.48
N ALA A 31 -14.44 9.27 -1.61
CA ALA A 31 -14.07 7.87 -1.40
C ALA A 31 -15.30 7.00 -1.09
N PRO A 32 -15.40 5.77 -1.64
CA PRO A 32 -16.54 4.89 -1.42
C PRO A 32 -16.73 4.52 0.05
N LEU A 33 -17.94 4.66 0.58
CA LEU A 33 -18.27 4.26 1.96
C LEU A 33 -18.11 2.75 2.19
N ALA A 34 -18.34 1.94 1.16
CA ALA A 34 -18.30 0.48 1.22
C ALA A 34 -16.89 -0.09 1.49
N ARG A 35 -15.82 0.72 1.45
CA ARG A 35 -14.44 0.23 1.66
C ARG A 35 -14.21 -0.45 3.01
N ILE A 36 -14.88 0.00 4.08
CA ILE A 36 -14.82 -0.69 5.38
C ILE A 36 -15.50 -2.07 5.35
N ALA A 37 -16.49 -2.26 4.46
CA ALA A 37 -17.12 -3.56 4.26
C ALA A 37 -16.15 -4.55 3.60
N VAL A 38 -15.34 -4.05 2.65
CA VAL A 38 -14.27 -4.82 2.01
C VAL A 38 -13.20 -5.20 3.03
N GLU A 39 -12.76 -4.24 3.84
CA GLU A 39 -11.82 -4.50 4.94
C GLU A 39 -12.35 -5.57 5.91
N HIS A 40 -13.61 -5.44 6.34
CA HIS A 40 -14.26 -6.44 7.19
C HIS A 40 -14.30 -7.82 6.52
N ARG A 41 -14.70 -7.89 5.24
CA ARG A 41 -14.76 -9.15 4.48
C ARG A 41 -13.37 -9.78 4.31
N PHE A 42 -12.33 -8.97 4.14
CA PHE A 42 -10.94 -9.43 4.10
C PHE A 42 -10.57 -10.11 5.42
N TYR A 43 -10.83 -9.48 6.56
CA TYR A 43 -10.52 -10.08 7.87
C TYR A 43 -11.31 -11.38 8.10
N GLN A 44 -12.58 -11.45 7.70
CA GLN A 44 -13.36 -12.69 7.77
C GLN A 44 -12.77 -13.83 6.94
N LEU A 45 -12.09 -13.50 5.85
CA LEU A 45 -11.54 -14.48 4.92
C LEU A 45 -10.17 -15.00 5.40
N VAL A 46 -9.33 -14.11 5.92
CA VAL A 46 -7.97 -14.44 6.37
C VAL A 46 -8.00 -14.86 7.85
N GLN A 47 -8.55 -16.04 8.10
CA GLN A 47 -8.71 -16.62 9.45
C GLN A 47 -7.81 -17.83 9.73
N ASP A 48 -6.91 -18.17 8.79
CA ASP A 48 -5.98 -19.29 8.98
C ASP A 48 -5.11 -19.01 10.23
N PRO A 49 -4.98 -19.97 11.19
CA PRO A 49 -4.23 -19.75 12.42
C PRO A 49 -2.77 -19.33 12.22
N SER A 50 -2.15 -19.68 11.08
CA SER A 50 -0.78 -19.30 10.75
C SER A 50 -0.61 -17.83 10.38
N ILE A 51 -1.70 -17.09 10.16
CA ILE A 51 -1.70 -15.65 9.88
C ILE A 51 -2.61 -14.86 10.84
N ALA A 52 -3.61 -15.48 11.45
CA ALA A 52 -4.56 -14.79 12.33
C ALA A 52 -3.87 -14.05 13.50
N GLU A 53 -2.74 -14.56 14.00
CA GLU A 53 -1.94 -13.87 15.05
C GLU A 53 -1.27 -12.57 14.59
N HIS A 54 -1.24 -12.34 13.27
CA HIS A 54 -0.70 -11.13 12.62
C HIS A 54 -1.80 -10.18 12.15
N LEU A 55 -3.06 -10.42 12.52
CA LEU A 55 -4.19 -9.55 12.19
C LEU A 55 -4.91 -9.15 13.48
N PRO A 56 -5.45 -7.92 13.55
CA PRO A 56 -6.27 -7.52 14.69
C PRO A 56 -7.58 -8.32 14.72
N GLU A 57 -8.03 -8.71 15.92
CA GLU A 57 -9.34 -9.32 16.08
C GLU A 57 -10.47 -8.32 15.75
N ILE A 58 -11.49 -8.76 15.01
CA ILE A 58 -12.66 -7.94 14.71
C ILE A 58 -13.81 -8.33 15.64
N TYR A 59 -14.27 -7.37 16.44
CA TYR A 59 -15.31 -7.61 17.46
C TYR A 59 -16.73 -7.43 16.93
N ALA A 60 -16.94 -6.43 16.10
CA ALA A 60 -18.26 -6.13 15.54
C ALA A 60 -18.13 -5.31 14.25
N TYR A 61 -19.15 -5.40 13.42
CA TYR A 61 -19.28 -4.60 12.20
C TYR A 61 -20.75 -4.17 12.04
N ASP A 62 -20.96 -2.87 11.87
CA ASP A 62 -22.25 -2.27 11.57
C ASP A 62 -22.24 -1.76 10.12
N PRO A 63 -22.92 -2.46 9.19
CA PRO A 63 -22.99 -2.05 7.80
C PRO A 63 -23.83 -0.78 7.59
N SER A 64 -24.77 -0.45 8.48
CA SER A 64 -25.64 0.72 8.33
C SER A 64 -24.89 2.03 8.56
N ASP A 65 -23.92 2.02 9.48
CA ASP A 65 -23.09 3.17 9.83
C ASP A 65 -21.66 3.09 9.25
N HIS A 66 -21.36 2.07 8.46
CA HIS A 66 -20.02 1.81 7.91
C HIS A 66 -18.95 1.83 9.02
N LEU A 67 -19.24 1.15 10.13
CA LEU A 67 -18.47 1.19 11.36
C LEU A 67 -17.96 -0.21 11.71
N MET A 68 -16.68 -0.31 12.02
CA MET A 68 -16.04 -1.55 12.49
C MET A 68 -15.43 -1.33 13.88
N MET A 69 -15.68 -2.27 14.78
CA MET A 69 -15.07 -2.34 16.10
C MET A 69 -14.04 -3.46 16.11
N MET A 70 -12.80 -3.14 16.45
CA MET A 70 -11.68 -4.06 16.36
C MET A 70 -10.71 -3.94 17.55
N GLU A 71 -9.80 -4.90 17.64
CA GLU A 71 -8.78 -5.00 18.67
C GLU A 71 -7.98 -3.70 18.80
N ASP A 72 -7.81 -3.27 20.05
CA ASP A 72 -6.80 -2.28 20.37
C ASP A 72 -5.47 -2.98 20.63
N LEU A 73 -4.57 -2.94 19.64
CA LEU A 73 -3.22 -3.51 19.74
C LEU A 73 -2.38 -2.89 20.88
N GLY A 74 -2.82 -1.79 21.48
CA GLY A 74 -2.18 -1.19 22.65
C GLY A 74 -0.96 -0.35 22.29
N GLN A 75 0.14 -0.50 23.02
CA GLN A 75 1.38 0.19 22.67
C GLN A 75 2.03 -0.50 21.47
N CYS A 76 1.73 0.03 20.29
CA CYS A 76 2.29 -0.38 19.00
C CYS A 76 2.58 0.87 18.17
N GLU A 77 3.50 0.73 17.23
CA GLU A 77 3.84 1.77 16.26
C GLU A 77 3.73 1.20 14.85
N ASP A 78 3.32 2.04 13.90
CA ASP A 78 3.45 1.69 12.50
C ASP A 78 4.92 1.73 12.07
N MET A 79 5.27 1.02 11.01
CA MET A 79 6.65 0.94 10.54
C MET A 79 7.08 2.14 9.67
N THR A 80 6.37 3.28 9.69
CA THR A 80 6.83 4.46 8.93
C THR A 80 8.15 5.05 9.45
N TYR A 81 8.58 4.67 10.66
CA TYR A 81 9.92 4.96 11.18
C TYR A 81 11.04 4.48 10.24
N LEU A 82 10.79 3.45 9.41
CA LEU A 82 11.76 2.95 8.43
C LEU A 82 12.24 4.03 7.45
N TYR A 83 11.43 5.05 7.14
CA TYR A 83 11.87 6.15 6.27
C TYR A 83 12.92 7.07 6.92
N GLN A 84 12.98 7.08 8.24
CA GLN A 84 13.96 7.82 9.03
C GLN A 84 15.18 6.95 9.35
N ASP A 85 14.94 5.73 9.82
CA ASP A 85 16.01 4.81 10.25
C ASP A 85 16.79 4.23 9.06
N ARG A 86 16.14 4.17 7.89
CA ARG A 86 16.73 3.71 6.61
C ARG A 86 17.23 2.27 6.63
N GLU A 87 16.68 1.45 7.53
CA GLU A 87 17.00 0.03 7.65
C GLU A 87 15.77 -0.75 8.12
N ILE A 88 15.73 -2.05 7.80
CA ILE A 88 14.76 -3.01 8.33
C ILE A 88 15.50 -4.27 8.78
N ASP A 89 15.11 -4.81 9.94
CA ASP A 89 15.65 -6.09 10.41
C ASP A 89 15.27 -7.24 9.47
N ALA A 90 16.23 -8.13 9.19
CA ALA A 90 16.04 -9.23 8.26
C ALA A 90 14.96 -10.22 8.71
N SER A 91 14.82 -10.43 10.04
CA SER A 91 13.77 -11.30 10.57
C SER A 91 12.38 -10.66 10.46
N GLN A 92 12.28 -9.35 10.65
CA GLN A 92 11.04 -8.60 10.40
C GLN A 92 10.63 -8.66 8.94
N LEU A 93 11.57 -8.42 8.00
CA LEU A 93 11.30 -8.54 6.59
C LEU A 93 10.83 -9.94 6.20
N GLY A 94 11.52 -10.99 6.68
CA GLY A 94 11.13 -12.37 6.43
C GLY A 94 9.70 -12.68 6.91
N LYS A 95 9.33 -12.17 8.09
CA LYS A 95 7.96 -12.31 8.62
C LYS A 95 6.93 -11.55 7.78
N LEU A 96 7.20 -10.31 7.36
CA LEU A 96 6.29 -9.55 6.51
C LEU A 96 6.05 -10.26 5.16
N VAL A 97 7.10 -10.78 4.54
CA VAL A 97 6.96 -11.57 3.30
C VAL A 97 6.14 -12.83 3.54
N SER A 98 6.36 -13.53 4.66
CA SER A 98 5.58 -14.72 5.03
C SER A 98 4.10 -14.38 5.27
N ILE A 99 3.79 -13.27 5.95
CA ILE A 99 2.42 -12.81 6.17
C ILE A 99 1.76 -12.51 4.83
N LEU A 100 2.42 -11.75 3.96
CA LEU A 100 1.89 -11.44 2.63
C LEU A 100 1.66 -12.68 1.78
N GLU A 101 2.56 -13.66 1.83
CA GLU A 101 2.39 -14.95 1.16
C GLU A 101 1.14 -15.69 1.65
N LYS A 102 0.87 -15.69 2.95
CA LYS A 102 -0.33 -16.32 3.53
C LYS A 102 -1.62 -15.61 3.11
N ILE A 103 -1.60 -14.28 3.01
CA ILE A 103 -2.71 -13.52 2.42
C ILE A 103 -2.94 -14.01 0.97
N HIS A 104 -1.88 -14.06 0.16
CA HIS A 104 -1.97 -14.46 -1.24
C HIS A 104 -2.41 -15.93 -1.46
N GLN A 105 -2.13 -16.82 -0.51
CA GLN A 105 -2.57 -18.23 -0.51
C GLN A 105 -4.03 -18.41 -0.09
N THR A 106 -4.67 -17.37 0.45
CA THR A 106 -6.05 -17.45 0.92
C THR A 106 -7.00 -17.61 -0.28
N SER A 107 -7.85 -18.63 -0.23
CA SER A 107 -8.83 -18.92 -1.29
C SER A 107 -9.90 -17.83 -1.35
N ILE A 108 -10.20 -17.34 -2.54
CA ILE A 108 -11.17 -16.25 -2.75
C ILE A 108 -12.54 -16.84 -3.07
N PRO A 109 -13.59 -16.57 -2.27
CA PRO A 109 -14.95 -16.98 -2.61
C PRO A 109 -15.48 -16.18 -3.81
N GLU A 110 -16.43 -16.74 -4.56
CA GLU A 110 -17.01 -16.09 -5.75
C GLU A 110 -17.66 -14.74 -5.44
N ASP A 111 -18.15 -14.56 -4.21
CA ASP A 111 -18.82 -13.35 -3.73
C ASP A 111 -17.88 -12.32 -3.11
N PHE A 112 -16.56 -12.52 -3.17
CA PHE A 112 -15.62 -11.54 -2.64
C PHE A 112 -15.73 -10.21 -3.43
N PRO A 113 -15.80 -9.05 -2.75
CA PRO A 113 -15.96 -7.77 -3.42
C PRO A 113 -14.87 -7.50 -4.46
N GLU A 114 -15.28 -7.08 -5.66
CA GLU A 114 -14.32 -6.63 -6.69
C GLU A 114 -13.65 -5.30 -6.35
N ASN A 115 -14.22 -4.55 -5.40
CA ASN A 115 -13.74 -3.27 -4.90
C ASN A 115 -13.49 -2.21 -6.01
N LEU A 116 -14.28 -2.24 -7.09
CA LEU A 116 -14.01 -1.50 -8.32
C LEU A 116 -13.94 0.02 -8.14
N GLU A 117 -14.85 0.64 -7.39
CA GLU A 117 -14.82 2.09 -7.17
C GLU A 117 -13.53 2.52 -6.45
N MET A 118 -13.13 1.77 -5.42
CA MET A 118 -11.89 2.03 -4.69
C MET A 118 -10.68 1.79 -5.59
N ARG A 119 -10.69 0.74 -6.41
CA ARG A 119 -9.63 0.47 -7.39
C ARG A 119 -9.54 1.57 -8.44
N HIS A 120 -10.64 2.10 -8.94
CA HIS A 120 -10.61 3.22 -9.89
C HIS A 120 -9.98 4.47 -9.26
N LEU A 121 -10.37 4.81 -8.03
CA LEU A 121 -9.76 5.92 -7.30
C LEU A 121 -8.26 5.68 -7.07
N ASN A 122 -7.86 4.50 -6.60
CA ASN A 122 -6.44 4.18 -6.40
C ASN A 122 -5.68 4.20 -7.73
N HIS A 123 -6.28 3.69 -8.80
CA HIS A 123 -5.70 3.67 -10.13
C HIS A 123 -5.37 5.08 -10.62
N GLN A 124 -6.26 6.06 -10.39
CA GLN A 124 -5.98 7.45 -10.73
C GLN A 124 -4.73 7.96 -10.01
N HIS A 125 -4.60 7.69 -8.71
CA HIS A 125 -3.48 8.18 -7.91
C HIS A 125 -2.16 7.41 -8.10
N ILE A 126 -2.21 6.16 -8.58
CA ILE A 126 -1.02 5.35 -8.84
C ILE A 126 -0.57 5.46 -10.28
N PHE A 127 -1.46 5.36 -11.27
CA PHE A 127 -1.10 5.16 -12.68
C PHE A 127 -1.39 6.35 -13.60
N VAL A 128 -2.14 7.36 -13.15
CA VAL A 128 -2.59 8.47 -14.02
C VAL A 128 -2.05 9.81 -13.54
N LEU A 129 -2.59 10.32 -12.43
CA LEU A 129 -2.36 11.68 -11.96
C LEU A 129 -0.87 12.04 -11.75
N PRO A 130 0.00 11.18 -11.18
CA PRO A 130 1.42 11.52 -11.02
C PRO A 130 2.15 11.80 -12.34
N PHE A 131 1.63 11.26 -13.45
CA PHE A 131 2.27 11.30 -14.76
C PHE A 131 1.63 12.31 -15.73
N LEU A 132 0.60 13.04 -15.29
CA LEU A 132 0.03 14.16 -16.05
C LEU A 132 0.78 15.46 -15.75
N GLU A 133 1.04 16.27 -16.78
CA GLU A 133 1.63 17.62 -16.65
C GLU A 133 0.76 18.50 -15.75
N ASP A 134 -0.52 18.67 -16.11
CA ASP A 134 -1.49 19.53 -15.44
C ASP A 134 -2.34 18.77 -14.42
N ASN A 135 -1.68 18.11 -13.45
CA ASN A 135 -2.34 17.31 -12.41
C ASN A 135 -2.80 18.12 -11.18
N GLY A 136 -2.46 19.40 -11.11
CA GLY A 136 -2.78 20.28 -9.98
C GLY A 136 -2.02 19.96 -8.69
N PHE A 137 -0.92 19.20 -8.76
CA PHE A 137 -0.08 18.92 -7.59
C PHE A 137 0.99 20.00 -7.43
N GLU A 138 1.00 20.65 -6.27
CA GLU A 138 2.00 21.66 -5.90
C GLU A 138 3.27 20.98 -5.36
N LEU A 139 4.05 20.32 -6.23
CA LEU A 139 5.21 19.52 -5.79
C LEU A 139 6.32 20.36 -5.16
N ASP A 140 6.49 21.62 -5.58
CA ASP A 140 7.48 22.52 -4.95
C ASP A 140 7.08 22.94 -3.52
N ALA A 141 5.80 22.85 -3.16
CA ALA A 141 5.36 23.01 -1.76
C ALA A 141 5.72 21.79 -0.88
N VAL A 142 5.98 20.63 -1.50
CA VAL A 142 6.53 19.46 -0.82
C VAL A 142 8.03 19.63 -0.63
N GLN A 143 8.74 19.99 -1.71
CA GLN A 143 10.17 20.28 -1.69
C GLN A 143 10.55 21.08 -2.92
N GLU A 144 11.28 22.18 -2.71
CA GLU A 144 11.79 23.02 -3.80
C GLU A 144 12.56 22.19 -4.85
N GLY A 145 12.20 22.37 -6.13
CA GLY A 145 12.84 21.72 -7.27
C GLY A 145 12.17 20.41 -7.69
N LEU A 146 11.25 19.86 -6.89
CA LEU A 146 10.58 18.59 -7.18
C LEU A 146 9.63 18.71 -8.38
N GLN A 147 9.00 19.87 -8.59
CA GLN A 147 8.16 20.09 -9.76
C GLN A 147 9.00 19.95 -11.04
N LYS A 148 10.13 20.66 -11.10
CA LYS A 148 11.07 20.62 -12.23
C LYS A 148 11.59 19.20 -12.47
N LEU A 149 11.92 18.49 -11.39
CA LEU A 149 12.43 17.12 -11.43
C LEU A 149 11.40 16.12 -11.99
N SER A 150 10.09 16.37 -11.78
CA SER A 150 9.03 15.49 -12.28
C SER A 150 8.79 15.59 -13.80
N LEU A 151 9.08 16.75 -14.42
CA LEU A 151 8.68 17.07 -15.79
C LEU A 151 9.18 16.09 -16.87
N PRO A 152 10.43 15.60 -16.84
CA PRO A 152 10.90 14.66 -17.85
C PRO A 152 10.06 13.38 -17.90
N TYR A 153 9.63 12.87 -16.74
CA TYR A 153 8.85 11.64 -16.65
C TYR A 153 7.41 11.82 -17.13
N LYS A 154 6.81 13.00 -16.88
CA LYS A 154 5.47 13.34 -17.37
C LYS A 154 5.41 13.48 -18.90
N LYS A 155 6.56 13.75 -19.53
CA LYS A 155 6.72 13.89 -21.00
C LYS A 155 7.24 12.62 -21.68
N ASP A 156 7.56 11.58 -20.90
CA ASP A 156 8.06 10.33 -21.44
C ASP A 156 6.90 9.44 -21.90
N TRP A 157 6.72 9.37 -23.22
CA TRP A 157 5.65 8.58 -23.83
C TRP A 157 5.82 7.07 -23.60
N ALA A 158 7.06 6.55 -23.65
CA ALA A 158 7.31 5.13 -23.44
C ALA A 158 7.00 4.72 -21.99
N LEU A 159 7.37 5.58 -21.05
CA LEU A 159 7.01 5.42 -19.64
C LEU A 159 5.49 5.42 -19.47
N ALA A 160 4.80 6.43 -20.01
CA ALA A 160 3.35 6.56 -19.90
C ALA A 160 2.61 5.33 -20.48
N GLN A 161 3.07 4.79 -21.60
CA GLN A 161 2.52 3.57 -22.18
C GLN A 161 2.65 2.38 -21.23
N LYS A 162 3.85 2.14 -20.71
CA LYS A 162 4.10 1.01 -19.80
C LYS A 162 3.28 1.10 -18.52
N ILE A 163 3.17 2.30 -17.96
CA ILE A 163 2.35 2.57 -16.78
C ILE A 163 0.87 2.31 -17.08
N SER A 164 0.38 2.74 -18.24
CA SER A 164 -1.01 2.48 -18.66
C SER A 164 -1.29 0.98 -18.84
N GLU A 165 -0.35 0.20 -19.39
CA GLU A 165 -0.49 -1.25 -19.51
C GLU A 165 -0.64 -1.93 -18.15
N ILE A 166 0.21 -1.55 -17.18
CA ILE A 166 0.15 -2.10 -15.82
C ILE A 166 -1.11 -1.61 -15.09
N GLY A 167 -1.53 -0.37 -15.29
CA GLY A 167 -2.79 0.17 -14.76
C GLY A 167 -4.02 -0.59 -15.28
N LYS A 168 -4.04 -0.96 -16.57
CA LYS A 168 -5.09 -1.83 -17.13
C LYS A 168 -5.07 -3.21 -16.47
N LYS A 169 -3.89 -3.78 -16.22
CA LYS A 169 -3.76 -5.04 -15.48
C LYS A 169 -4.30 -4.92 -14.05
N TYR A 170 -4.06 -3.80 -13.37
CA TYR A 170 -4.59 -3.52 -12.02
C TYR A 170 -6.12 -3.49 -11.98
N LEU A 171 -6.77 -2.97 -13.02
CA LEU A 171 -8.24 -2.95 -13.14
C LEU A 171 -8.84 -4.26 -13.67
N ALA A 172 -8.04 -5.17 -14.23
CA ALA A 172 -8.51 -6.47 -14.66
C ALA A 172 -8.83 -7.39 -13.47
N LYS A 173 -9.66 -8.42 -13.69
CA LYS A 173 -9.93 -9.44 -12.68
C LYS A 173 -8.69 -10.31 -12.46
N GLY A 174 -8.27 -10.44 -11.19
CA GLY A 174 -7.17 -11.31 -10.80
C GLY A 174 -7.64 -12.59 -10.10
N THR A 175 -6.68 -13.33 -9.56
CA THR A 175 -6.88 -14.65 -8.95
C THR A 175 -6.25 -14.77 -7.56
N VAL A 176 -5.52 -13.75 -7.12
CA VAL A 176 -4.81 -13.73 -5.83
C VAL A 176 -5.43 -12.68 -4.93
N LEU A 177 -5.73 -13.04 -3.68
CA LEU A 177 -6.21 -12.07 -2.70
C LEU A 177 -5.09 -11.10 -2.40
N LEU A 178 -5.31 -9.82 -2.65
CA LEU A 178 -4.36 -8.76 -2.32
C LEU A 178 -4.77 -8.05 -1.03
N HIS A 179 -3.78 -7.59 -0.28
CA HIS A 179 -3.97 -6.53 0.71
C HIS A 179 -4.33 -5.21 0.02
N GLY A 180 -3.66 -4.89 -1.10
CA GLY A 180 -3.98 -3.76 -1.99
C GLY A 180 -3.34 -2.42 -1.60
N ASP A 181 -2.62 -2.36 -0.48
CA ASP A 181 -1.78 -1.23 -0.05
C ASP A 181 -0.76 -1.71 1.01
N TYR A 182 0.08 -2.70 0.66
CA TYR A 182 0.97 -3.37 1.61
C TYR A 182 2.27 -2.58 1.84
N TYR A 183 2.24 -1.54 2.67
CA TYR A 183 3.37 -0.65 2.94
C TYR A 183 3.61 -0.39 4.44
N PRO A 184 4.72 0.27 4.85
CA PRO A 184 5.05 0.46 6.27
C PRO A 184 3.98 1.11 7.15
N GLY A 185 3.08 1.92 6.59
CA GLY A 185 1.95 2.48 7.35
C GLY A 185 0.82 1.49 7.64
N SER A 186 0.83 0.34 6.98
CA SER A 186 -0.09 -0.80 7.19
C SER A 186 0.57 -1.93 7.98
N TRP A 187 1.83 -1.76 8.43
CA TRP A 187 2.54 -2.72 9.25
C TRP A 187 2.71 -2.15 10.65
N MET A 188 2.29 -2.90 11.67
CA MET A 188 2.40 -2.48 13.06
C MET A 188 3.37 -3.40 13.81
N VAL A 189 4.19 -2.82 14.67
CA VAL A 189 5.09 -3.54 15.57
C VAL A 189 4.59 -3.42 17.00
N LYS A 190 4.50 -4.56 17.70
CA LYS A 190 4.21 -4.65 19.14
C LYS A 190 5.21 -5.61 19.78
N GLY A 191 6.29 -5.06 20.33
CA GLY A 191 7.40 -5.85 20.84
C GLY A 191 8.05 -6.66 19.71
N LYS A 192 7.94 -8.00 19.76
CA LYS A 192 8.47 -8.91 18.71
C LYS A 192 7.43 -9.35 17.67
N ASN A 193 6.17 -8.93 17.86
CA ASN A 193 5.05 -9.31 17.02
C ASN A 193 4.81 -8.25 15.95
N LEU A 194 4.43 -8.72 14.77
CA LEU A 194 4.03 -7.88 13.64
C LEU A 194 2.55 -8.08 13.37
N TYR A 195 1.87 -7.00 13.02
CA TYR A 195 0.49 -7.02 12.58
C TYR A 195 0.35 -6.29 11.25
N VAL A 196 -0.60 -6.73 10.44
CA VAL A 196 -1.00 -6.05 9.20
C VAL A 196 -2.40 -5.50 9.36
N ILE A 197 -2.59 -4.25 8.98
CA ILE A 197 -3.85 -3.51 9.13
C ILE A 197 -4.25 -2.81 7.85
N ASP A 198 -5.51 -2.36 7.81
CA ASP A 198 -6.06 -1.53 6.74
C ASP A 198 -6.13 -2.18 5.34
N PRO A 199 -6.59 -3.45 5.18
CA PRO A 199 -6.81 -4.08 3.87
C PRO A 199 -8.07 -3.55 3.14
N GLU A 200 -8.39 -2.26 3.28
CA GLU A 200 -9.58 -1.64 2.66
C GLU A 200 -9.47 -1.55 1.12
N PHE A 201 -8.26 -1.69 0.59
CA PHE A 201 -7.99 -1.79 -0.84
C PHE A 201 -8.00 -3.24 -1.35
N GLY A 202 -8.29 -4.23 -0.51
CA GLY A 202 -8.23 -5.64 -0.88
C GLY A 202 -9.17 -6.02 -2.03
N PHE A 203 -8.69 -6.87 -2.93
CA PHE A 203 -9.42 -7.39 -4.09
C PHE A 203 -8.71 -8.63 -4.67
N ALA A 204 -9.37 -9.33 -5.59
CA ALA A 204 -8.74 -10.39 -6.38
C ALA A 204 -7.89 -9.77 -7.50
N GLY A 205 -6.56 -9.79 -7.34
CA GLY A 205 -5.58 -9.17 -8.23
C GLY A 205 -4.43 -10.11 -8.60
N PHE A 206 -3.25 -9.52 -8.79
CA PHE A 206 -2.01 -10.22 -9.11
C PHE A 206 -0.94 -9.93 -8.04
N PRO A 207 -0.18 -10.94 -7.58
CA PRO A 207 0.67 -10.85 -6.38
C PRO A 207 1.79 -9.82 -6.50
N GLU A 208 2.23 -9.55 -7.72
CA GLU A 208 3.29 -8.57 -8.01
C GLU A 208 2.89 -7.15 -7.59
N PHE A 209 1.59 -6.87 -7.44
CA PHE A 209 1.13 -5.57 -6.96
C PHE A 209 1.60 -5.32 -5.52
N ASP A 210 1.21 -6.16 -4.55
CA ASP A 210 1.61 -5.98 -3.16
C ASP A 210 3.13 -6.18 -2.95
N LEU A 211 3.73 -7.14 -3.67
CA LEU A 211 5.18 -7.36 -3.61
C LEU A 211 5.96 -6.15 -4.15
N GLY A 212 5.49 -5.55 -5.24
CA GLY A 212 6.07 -4.35 -5.82
C GLY A 212 5.92 -3.14 -4.90
N VAL A 213 4.75 -2.98 -4.28
CA VAL A 213 4.50 -1.92 -3.28
C VAL A 213 5.44 -2.07 -2.09
N MET A 214 5.51 -3.26 -1.47
CA MET A 214 6.47 -3.54 -0.39
C MET A 214 7.90 -3.17 -0.80
N ALA A 215 8.36 -3.68 -1.95
CA ALA A 215 9.71 -3.46 -2.42
C ALA A 215 10.02 -1.98 -2.65
N ALA A 216 9.12 -1.24 -3.29
CA ALA A 216 9.26 0.20 -3.50
C ALA A 216 9.46 0.96 -2.21
N HIS A 217 8.67 0.64 -1.18
CA HIS A 217 8.77 1.31 0.11
C HIS A 217 10.08 1.02 0.84
N LEU A 218 10.58 -0.21 0.78
CA LEU A 218 11.91 -0.55 1.32
C LEU A 218 13.02 0.15 0.52
N VAL A 219 12.92 0.19 -0.81
CA VAL A 219 13.88 0.87 -1.67
C VAL A 219 13.90 2.39 -1.40
N MET A 220 12.75 3.05 -1.24
CA MET A 220 12.71 4.47 -0.87
C MET A 220 13.27 4.72 0.54
N ALA A 221 12.96 3.83 1.49
CA ALA A 221 13.44 3.91 2.85
C ALA A 221 14.96 3.76 2.92
N THR A 222 15.56 2.82 2.18
CA THR A 222 16.96 2.39 2.35
C THR A 222 17.90 2.85 1.23
N MET A 223 17.39 3.24 0.07
CA MET A 223 18.11 3.41 -1.21
C MET A 223 18.70 2.12 -1.79
N ASP A 224 18.33 0.94 -1.27
CA ASP A 224 18.88 -0.34 -1.70
C ASP A 224 17.91 -1.13 -2.61
N GLY A 225 18.29 -1.30 -3.88
CA GLY A 225 17.56 -2.11 -4.86
C GLY A 225 17.60 -3.62 -4.60
N GLU A 226 18.51 -4.12 -3.75
CA GLU A 226 18.65 -5.55 -3.47
C GLU A 226 17.45 -6.13 -2.71
N TYR A 227 16.62 -5.29 -2.08
CA TYR A 227 15.37 -5.72 -1.45
C TYR A 227 14.43 -6.43 -2.42
N LEU A 228 14.44 -6.08 -3.72
CA LEU A 228 13.66 -6.82 -4.72
C LEU A 228 14.09 -8.30 -4.80
N LYS A 229 15.40 -8.56 -4.76
CA LYS A 229 15.94 -9.93 -4.80
C LYS A 229 15.71 -10.63 -3.47
N THR A 230 15.81 -9.91 -2.35
CA THR A 230 15.56 -10.49 -1.02
C THR A 230 14.11 -10.91 -0.86
N ILE A 231 13.14 -10.06 -1.21
CA ILE A 231 11.72 -10.41 -1.22
C ILE A 231 11.48 -11.65 -2.09
N ARG A 232 12.03 -11.67 -3.32
CA ARG A 232 11.91 -12.83 -4.22
C ARG A 232 12.44 -14.13 -3.63
N ARG A 233 13.52 -14.09 -2.84
CA ARG A 233 14.07 -15.30 -2.19
C ARG A 233 13.18 -15.81 -1.07
N HIS A 234 12.49 -14.91 -0.38
CA HIS A 234 11.63 -15.27 0.75
C HIS A 234 10.24 -15.71 0.32
N TYR A 235 9.66 -15.07 -0.71
CA TYR A 235 8.32 -15.38 -1.20
C TYR A 235 8.31 -16.67 -2.03
N GLN A 236 7.57 -17.70 -1.59
CA GLN A 236 7.55 -19.00 -2.26
C GLN A 236 6.44 -19.14 -3.32
N GLY A 237 5.49 -18.20 -3.37
CA GLY A 237 4.43 -18.21 -4.37
C GLY A 237 4.95 -17.93 -5.79
N ASN A 238 4.18 -18.33 -6.80
CA ASN A 238 4.49 -18.00 -8.19
C ASN A 238 4.16 -16.54 -8.48
N PHE A 239 5.09 -15.84 -9.11
CA PHE A 239 4.92 -14.47 -9.60
C PHE A 239 5.96 -14.16 -10.68
N ASP A 240 5.73 -13.08 -11.43
CA ASP A 240 6.66 -12.52 -12.41
C ASP A 240 7.57 -11.46 -11.75
N PRO A 241 8.89 -11.74 -11.59
CA PRO A 241 9.82 -10.78 -11.00
C PRO A 241 9.99 -9.49 -11.80
N HIS A 242 9.76 -9.55 -13.11
CA HIS A 242 9.85 -8.37 -13.96
C HIS A 242 8.66 -7.44 -13.70
N LEU A 243 7.44 -7.98 -13.65
CA LEU A 243 6.26 -7.19 -13.32
C LEU A 243 6.33 -6.61 -11.89
N MET A 244 6.81 -7.38 -10.90
CA MET A 244 7.04 -6.87 -9.54
C MET A 244 7.97 -5.66 -9.56
N LYS A 245 9.07 -5.73 -10.33
CA LYS A 245 10.01 -4.63 -10.49
C LYS A 245 9.36 -3.41 -11.13
N GLN A 246 8.52 -3.60 -12.15
CA GLN A 246 7.80 -2.50 -12.79
C GLN A 246 6.81 -1.84 -11.83
N VAL A 247 6.01 -2.62 -11.10
CA VAL A 247 5.11 -2.08 -10.04
C VAL A 247 5.92 -1.30 -9.01
N ALA A 248 7.05 -1.82 -8.56
CA ALA A 248 7.89 -1.13 -7.59
C ALA A 248 8.38 0.22 -8.13
N GLY A 249 8.78 0.30 -9.40
CA GLY A 249 9.13 1.57 -10.03
C GLY A 249 7.96 2.56 -10.07
N ILE A 250 6.76 2.10 -10.42
CA ILE A 250 5.56 2.95 -10.44
C ILE A 250 5.24 3.48 -9.04
N GLU A 251 5.33 2.62 -8.03
CA GLU A 251 5.10 2.98 -6.63
C GLU A 251 6.13 4.03 -6.14
N ILE A 252 7.41 3.87 -6.47
CA ILE A 252 8.44 4.87 -6.15
C ILE A 252 8.07 6.23 -6.78
N MET A 253 7.75 6.25 -8.08
CA MET A 253 7.39 7.49 -8.77
C MET A 253 6.13 8.12 -8.18
N ARG A 254 5.03 7.37 -8.00
CA ARG A 254 3.78 7.92 -7.48
C ARG A 254 3.90 8.46 -6.07
N ARG A 255 4.81 7.94 -5.25
CA ARG A 255 5.08 8.44 -3.89
C ARG A 255 5.95 9.69 -3.88
N LEU A 256 6.85 9.85 -4.85
CA LEU A 256 7.69 11.04 -4.97
C LEU A 256 6.98 12.20 -5.66
N ILE A 257 6.28 11.95 -6.77
CA ILE A 257 5.69 13.00 -7.63
C ILE A 257 4.15 12.96 -7.68
N GLY A 258 3.53 12.21 -6.77
CA GLY A 258 2.07 12.15 -6.63
C GLY A 258 1.54 12.90 -5.40
N LEU A 259 0.22 12.80 -5.17
CA LEU A 259 -0.46 13.50 -4.08
C LEU A 259 -0.10 12.95 -2.69
N ALA A 260 0.03 11.62 -2.57
CA ALA A 260 0.15 10.91 -1.30
C ALA A 260 1.60 10.85 -0.79
N GLN A 261 2.11 12.01 -0.37
CA GLN A 261 3.48 12.19 0.11
C GLN A 261 3.77 11.40 1.40
N LEU A 262 4.99 10.85 1.46
CA LEU A 262 5.55 10.12 2.60
C LEU A 262 6.40 11.05 3.48
N PRO A 263 6.61 10.75 4.77
CA PRO A 263 7.54 11.48 5.63
C PRO A 263 9.01 11.12 5.31
N LEU A 264 9.36 11.17 4.01
CA LEU A 264 10.65 10.74 3.49
C LEU A 264 11.67 11.88 3.61
N GLN A 265 12.68 11.68 4.47
CA GLN A 265 13.77 12.65 4.65
C GLN A 265 14.88 12.39 3.61
N ARG A 266 14.71 12.93 2.40
CA ARG A 266 15.64 12.77 1.26
C ARG A 266 15.96 14.10 0.59
N SER A 267 17.21 14.27 0.18
CA SER A 267 17.62 15.41 -0.64
C SER A 267 16.99 15.35 -2.03
N ILE A 268 17.00 16.46 -2.76
CA ILE A 268 16.45 16.49 -4.12
C ILE A 268 17.25 15.59 -5.06
N GLU A 269 18.56 15.46 -4.84
CA GLU A 269 19.46 14.56 -5.57
C GLU A 269 19.17 13.09 -5.26
N GLU A 270 18.87 12.75 -4.00
CA GLU A 270 18.43 11.40 -3.65
C GLU A 270 17.08 11.05 -4.31
N LYS A 271 16.15 12.01 -4.38
CA LYS A 271 14.88 11.83 -5.10
C LYS A 271 15.08 11.69 -6.61
N ASP A 272 16.01 12.45 -7.20
CA ASP A 272 16.40 12.31 -8.62
C ASP A 272 16.93 10.91 -8.89
N TYR A 273 17.86 10.42 -8.04
CA TYR A 273 18.36 9.06 -8.13
C TYR A 273 17.24 8.01 -8.07
N LEU A 274 16.32 8.13 -7.12
CA LEU A 274 15.17 7.22 -6.99
C LEU A 274 14.27 7.24 -8.22
N LEU A 275 13.99 8.42 -8.78
CA LEU A 275 13.18 8.56 -10.01
C LEU A 275 13.87 7.94 -11.23
N GLN A 276 15.18 8.15 -11.39
CA GLN A 276 15.96 7.52 -12.47
C GLN A 276 16.03 6.00 -12.33
N MET A 277 16.19 5.50 -11.10
CA MET A 277 16.14 4.07 -10.83
C MET A 277 14.75 3.49 -11.14
N ALA A 278 13.69 4.13 -10.65
CA ALA A 278 12.31 3.72 -10.90
C ALA A 278 11.96 3.73 -12.39
N HIS A 279 12.45 4.72 -13.14
CA HIS A 279 12.27 4.81 -14.59
C HIS A 279 12.85 3.58 -15.30
N LYS A 280 14.09 3.22 -14.96
CA LYS A 280 14.74 2.01 -15.47
C LYS A 280 14.02 0.74 -15.02
N MET A 281 13.41 0.72 -13.84
CA MET A 281 12.64 -0.43 -13.35
C MET A 281 11.35 -0.64 -14.17
N ILE A 282 10.71 0.44 -14.59
CA ILE A 282 9.49 0.39 -15.39
C ILE A 282 9.79 -0.02 -16.83
N LEU A 283 10.85 0.54 -17.43
CA LEU A 283 11.19 0.33 -18.84
C LEU A 283 12.08 -0.88 -19.12
N SER A 284 12.68 -1.50 -18.09
CA SER A 284 13.44 -2.75 -18.25
C SER A 284 12.57 -3.89 -18.71
#